data_AF-A0A0Q1C7H1-F1
#
_entry.id   AF-A0A0Q1C7H1-F1
#
_cell.length_a   1.000
_cell.length_b   1.000
_cell.length_c   1.000
_cell.angle_alpha   90.00
_cell.angle_beta   90.00
_cell.angle_gamma   90.00
#
_symmetry.space_group_name_H-M   'P 1'
#
loop_
_entity.id
_entity.type
_entity.pdbx_description
1 polymer ?
#
loop_
_entity_poly.entity_id
_entity_poly.type
_entity_poly.pdbx_seq_one_letter_code
_entity_poly.pdbx_strand_id
1 'polypeptide(L)'
;MAAEMHICGICAWRRECQKRFKLDKDSFVGSHCPDYTRDLSIKVTASEENEDEKIIMDRMVQRQVDKWRKLFARAMSQGLKAENFKGGPVITVSRDAGAGGSEIARRLAKALNIDIIGGQIIQHVADSAKMSRKVIESLDEREVTFRETLLSSLFGENRPWPGEFLHHLTRVIGTIGIFGNVVIVGRGANYVLPKEKIFRIRVIAPMELRIKYFMDDRGYTKAEAEQYILKRDNNRKAFVRKYFNADIADPQYYDIIINTEKISLAAATESIIVAFNQRRKRQDPLFPHPKKKEELRV
;
A
#
# COMPACT_ATOMS: atom_id res chain seq x y z
N MET A 1 6.44 -10.47 46.59
CA MET A 1 5.92 -11.03 45.32
C MET A 1 6.63 -10.32 44.18
N ALA A 2 7.52 -11.02 43.49
CA ALA A 2 8.29 -10.45 42.38
C ALA A 2 7.35 -10.25 41.17
N ALA A 3 7.20 -9.02 40.70
CA ALA A 3 6.49 -8.76 39.45
C ALA A 3 7.33 -9.31 38.29
N GLU A 4 6.84 -10.35 37.62
CA GLU A 4 7.46 -10.87 36.40
C GLU A 4 7.50 -9.75 35.35
N MET A 5 8.71 -9.24 35.08
CA MET A 5 8.93 -8.24 34.03
C MET A 5 9.24 -8.95 32.72
N HIS A 6 8.33 -8.86 31.75
CA HIS A 6 8.54 -9.39 30.41
C HIS A 6 9.09 -8.29 29.48
N ILE A 7 10.31 -8.51 28.98
CA ILE A 7 11.03 -7.61 28.08
C ILE A 7 10.74 -8.00 26.63
N CYS A 8 10.28 -7.04 25.82
CA CYS A 8 10.29 -7.20 24.35
C CYS A 8 11.75 -7.17 23.86
N GLY A 9 12.20 -8.21 23.15
CA GLY A 9 13.58 -8.33 22.65
C GLY A 9 14.01 -7.19 21.72
N ILE A 10 13.06 -6.46 21.12
CA ILE A 10 13.31 -5.29 20.26
C ILE A 10 13.42 -3.98 21.09
N CYS A 11 12.77 -3.92 22.26
CA CYS A 11 12.76 -2.74 23.14
C CYS A 11 13.96 -2.68 24.10
N ALA A 12 14.68 -3.79 24.29
CA ALA A 12 15.85 -3.85 25.16
C ALA A 12 17.01 -2.93 24.71
N TRP A 13 17.03 -2.53 23.43
CA TRP A 13 18.14 -1.79 22.81
C TRP A 13 18.02 -0.25 22.87
N ARG A 14 16.88 0.30 23.28
CA ARG A 14 16.66 1.76 23.38
C ARG A 14 16.49 2.19 24.84
N ARG A 15 17.42 3.00 25.34
CA ARG A 15 17.49 3.46 26.74
C ARG A 15 16.22 4.21 27.21
N GLU A 16 15.49 4.86 26.31
CA GLU A 16 14.37 5.78 26.63
C GLU A 16 13.01 5.44 25.99
N CYS A 17 12.76 4.17 25.64
CA CYS A 17 11.46 3.80 25.06
C CYS A 17 10.32 3.84 26.09
N GLN A 18 9.35 4.75 25.92
CA GLN A 18 8.19 4.88 26.82
C GLN A 18 7.14 3.74 26.72
N LYS A 19 7.31 2.77 25.81
CA LYS A 19 6.38 1.64 25.62
C LYS A 19 6.91 0.31 26.20
N ARG A 20 7.85 0.39 27.14
CA ARG A 20 8.70 -0.73 27.61
C ARG A 20 7.96 -1.95 28.21
N PHE A 21 6.68 -1.83 28.60
CA PHE A 21 5.97 -2.89 29.34
C PHE A 21 4.48 -3.03 28.98
N LYS A 22 4.12 -3.45 27.76
CA LYS A 22 2.70 -3.71 27.38
C LYS A 22 2.50 -4.93 26.46
N LEU A 23 3.06 -6.09 26.78
CA LEU A 23 2.69 -7.33 26.08
C LEU A 23 2.31 -8.41 27.09
N ASP A 24 1.17 -9.06 26.82
CA ASP A 24 0.66 -10.20 27.57
C ASP A 24 1.28 -11.52 27.04
N LYS A 25 1.29 -12.55 27.90
CA LYS A 25 2.11 -13.79 27.82
C LYS A 25 1.98 -14.59 26.51
N ASP A 26 0.90 -14.39 25.74
CA ASP A 26 0.63 -15.16 24.50
C ASP A 26 1.27 -14.56 23.23
N SER A 27 2.03 -13.47 23.34
CA SER A 27 2.49 -12.70 22.16
C SER A 27 3.87 -13.10 21.59
N PHE A 28 4.50 -14.17 22.08
CA PHE A 28 5.87 -14.53 21.66
C PHE A 28 5.96 -15.01 20.20
N VAL A 29 4.83 -15.38 19.57
CA VAL A 29 4.74 -15.69 18.14
C VAL A 29 3.79 -14.70 17.47
N GLY A 30 4.32 -13.65 16.86
CA GLY A 30 3.52 -12.63 16.16
C GLY A 30 3.64 -11.20 16.67
N SER A 31 4.67 -10.89 17.46
CA SER A 31 4.93 -9.53 17.95
C SER A 31 5.33 -8.57 16.81
N HIS A 32 4.35 -7.89 16.21
CA HIS A 32 4.58 -6.74 15.34
C HIS A 32 4.67 -5.46 16.18
N CYS A 33 5.87 -4.90 16.30
CA CYS A 33 6.06 -3.58 16.89
C CYS A 33 5.24 -2.53 16.10
N PRO A 34 4.33 -1.77 16.76
CA PRO A 34 3.48 -0.77 16.09
C PRO A 34 4.27 0.39 15.43
N ASP A 35 5.59 0.48 15.67
CA ASP A 35 6.44 1.53 15.09
C ASP A 35 6.90 1.26 13.65
N TYR A 36 6.85 0.02 13.15
CA TYR A 36 7.42 -0.30 11.81
C TYR A 36 6.59 0.14 10.60
N THR A 37 5.46 0.81 10.85
CA THR A 37 4.59 1.39 9.80
C THR A 37 4.06 2.76 10.21
N ARG A 38 4.63 3.38 11.26
CA ARG A 38 4.51 4.83 11.42
C ARG A 38 5.18 5.46 10.20
N ASP A 39 4.61 6.56 9.74
CA ASP A 39 5.16 7.42 8.68
C ASP A 39 6.53 7.96 9.16
N LEU A 40 7.54 7.12 9.31
CA LEU A 40 8.89 7.48 9.71
C LEU A 40 9.47 8.26 8.53
N SER A 41 9.51 9.58 8.67
CA SER A 41 10.71 10.26 8.19
C SER A 41 11.71 9.87 9.26
N ILE A 42 12.58 8.92 8.98
CA ILE A 42 13.77 8.77 9.80
C ILE A 42 14.44 10.14 9.74
N LYS A 43 14.63 10.77 10.91
CA LYS A 43 15.56 11.90 10.98
C LYS A 43 16.89 11.28 10.63
N VAL A 44 17.38 11.56 9.42
CA VAL A 44 18.73 11.19 9.02
C VAL A 44 19.65 12.03 9.89
N THR A 45 20.05 11.48 11.03
CA THR A 45 21.30 11.90 11.64
C THR A 45 22.39 11.43 10.69
N ALA A 46 23.10 12.42 10.14
CA ALA A 46 24.25 12.16 9.31
C ALA A 46 25.22 11.24 10.08
N SER A 47 25.84 10.33 9.32
CA SER A 47 26.86 9.34 9.69
C SER A 47 26.38 8.06 10.39
N GLU A 48 26.52 6.94 9.64
CA GLU A 48 26.73 5.54 10.06
C GLU A 48 25.53 4.57 10.24
N GLU A 49 24.26 5.00 10.28
CA GLU A 49 23.10 4.07 10.44
C GLU A 49 22.38 3.65 9.13
N ASN A 50 22.79 4.14 7.96
CA ASN A 50 22.04 3.93 6.70
C ASN A 50 22.23 2.54 6.05
N GLU A 51 23.29 1.80 6.39
CA GLU A 51 23.52 0.46 5.83
C GLU A 51 22.50 -0.55 6.38
N ASP A 52 22.17 -0.48 7.67
CA ASP A 52 21.24 -1.40 8.31
C ASP A 52 19.82 -1.30 7.73
N GLU A 53 19.32 -0.09 7.50
CA GLU A 53 17.98 0.10 6.93
C GLU A 53 17.89 -0.44 5.50
N LYS A 54 18.88 -0.12 4.66
CA LYS A 54 18.93 -0.59 3.27
C LYS A 54 19.00 -2.12 3.22
N ILE A 55 19.83 -2.73 4.07
CA ILE A 55 19.94 -4.19 4.18
C ILE A 55 18.62 -4.81 4.62
N ILE A 56 17.92 -4.19 5.59
CA ILE A 56 16.60 -4.66 6.03
C ILE A 56 15.59 -4.58 4.88
N MET A 57 15.52 -3.46 4.16
CA MET A 57 14.62 -3.32 3.01
C MET A 57 14.95 -4.33 1.90
N ASP A 58 16.22 -4.55 1.59
CA ASP A 58 16.66 -5.55 0.61
C ASP A 58 16.21 -6.95 1.01
N ARG A 59 16.37 -7.33 2.29
CA ARG A 59 15.89 -8.62 2.82
C ARG A 59 14.37 -8.75 2.75
N MET A 60 13.64 -7.67 3.05
CA MET A 60 12.17 -7.66 2.97
C MET A 60 11.70 -7.86 1.53
N VAL A 61 12.33 -7.17 0.58
CA VAL A 61 12.02 -7.33 -0.85
C VAL A 61 12.35 -8.75 -1.31
N GLN A 62 13.52 -9.28 -0.94
CA GLN A 62 13.92 -10.63 -1.30
C GLN A 62 12.92 -11.68 -0.80
N ARG A 63 12.47 -11.58 0.46
CA ARG A 63 11.43 -12.47 1.01
C ARG A 63 10.12 -12.42 0.22
N GLN A 64 9.71 -11.23 -0.24
CA GLN A 64 8.51 -11.09 -1.07
C GLN A 64 8.70 -11.68 -2.47
N VAL A 65 9.84 -11.44 -3.10
CA VAL A 65 10.20 -12.04 -4.40
C VAL A 65 10.20 -13.57 -4.31
N ASP A 66 10.79 -14.14 -3.26
CA ASP A 66 10.85 -15.59 -3.07
C ASP A 66 9.45 -16.18 -2.83
N LYS A 67 8.58 -15.46 -2.10
CA LYS A 67 7.17 -15.84 -1.90
C LYS A 67 6.43 -15.88 -3.24
N TRP A 68 6.56 -14.84 -4.07
CA TRP A 68 5.91 -14.77 -5.37
C TRP A 68 6.40 -15.86 -6.32
N ARG A 69 7.72 -16.11 -6.38
CA ARG A 69 8.29 -17.22 -7.16
C ARG A 69 7.69 -18.57 -6.77
N LYS A 70 7.55 -18.84 -5.47
CA LYS A 70 6.91 -20.08 -4.97
C LYS A 70 5.43 -20.17 -5.33
N LEU A 71 4.68 -19.08 -5.21
CA LEU A 71 3.27 -19.05 -5.58
C LEU A 71 3.08 -19.30 -7.07
N PHE A 72 3.91 -18.68 -7.89
CA PHE A 72 3.86 -18.81 -9.34
C PHE A 72 4.24 -20.23 -9.78
N ALA A 73 5.36 -20.78 -9.29
CA ALA A 73 5.77 -22.16 -9.56
C ALA A 73 4.69 -23.19 -9.18
N ARG A 74 3.96 -22.98 -8.07
CA ARG A 74 2.83 -23.83 -7.68
C ARG A 74 1.64 -23.72 -8.63
N ALA A 75 1.33 -22.53 -9.14
CA ALA A 75 0.27 -22.36 -10.11
C ALA A 75 0.62 -23.06 -11.44
N MET A 76 1.85 -22.89 -11.90
CA MET A 76 2.34 -23.51 -13.14
C MET A 76 2.41 -25.04 -13.04
N SER A 77 2.84 -25.59 -11.89
CA SER A 77 2.87 -27.05 -11.68
C SER A 77 1.47 -27.67 -11.63
N GLN A 78 0.43 -26.86 -11.39
CA GLN A 78 -0.97 -27.26 -11.50
C GLN A 78 -1.54 -27.11 -12.93
N GLY A 79 -0.68 -26.86 -13.93
CA GLY A 79 -1.08 -26.78 -15.34
C GLY A 79 -1.72 -25.44 -15.74
N LEU A 80 -1.69 -24.42 -14.87
CA LEU A 80 -2.08 -23.08 -15.29
C LEU A 80 -1.06 -22.56 -16.30
N LYS A 81 -1.54 -22.03 -17.44
CA LYS A 81 -0.68 -21.23 -18.32
C LYS A 81 -0.44 -19.86 -17.69
N ALA A 82 0.75 -19.30 -17.86
CA ALA A 82 1.13 -17.98 -17.32
C ALA A 82 0.13 -16.88 -17.72
N GLU A 83 -0.39 -16.94 -18.95
CA GLU A 83 -1.41 -16.03 -19.49
C GLU A 83 -2.74 -16.05 -18.72
N ASN A 84 -3.05 -17.16 -18.04
CA ASN A 84 -4.26 -17.34 -17.25
C ASN A 84 -4.03 -17.10 -15.75
N PHE A 85 -2.82 -16.70 -15.34
CA PHE A 85 -2.53 -16.38 -13.95
C PHE A 85 -3.32 -15.14 -13.53
N LYS A 86 -4.41 -15.37 -12.78
CA LYS A 86 -5.17 -14.31 -12.12
C LYS A 86 -4.63 -14.15 -10.71
N GLY A 87 -3.85 -13.09 -10.51
CA GLY A 87 -3.40 -12.69 -9.19
C GLY A 87 -4.55 -12.44 -8.22
N GLY A 88 -4.21 -12.36 -6.94
CA GLY A 88 -5.18 -12.01 -5.91
C GLY A 88 -5.66 -10.56 -6.02
N PRO A 89 -6.61 -10.15 -5.17
CA PRO A 89 -7.10 -8.77 -5.21
C PRO A 89 -6.02 -7.77 -4.82
N VAL A 90 -6.10 -6.56 -5.38
CA VAL A 90 -5.22 -5.44 -5.04
C VAL A 90 -6.04 -4.30 -4.46
N ILE A 91 -5.63 -3.81 -3.29
CA ILE A 91 -6.21 -2.63 -2.65
C ILE A 91 -5.15 -1.54 -2.63
N THR A 92 -5.46 -0.36 -3.16
CA THR A 92 -4.53 0.79 -3.11
C THR A 92 -5.03 1.81 -2.09
N VAL A 93 -4.14 2.31 -1.23
CA VAL A 93 -4.48 3.28 -0.18
C VAL A 93 -3.70 4.59 -0.40
N SER A 94 -4.43 5.62 -0.81
CA SER A 94 -4.02 7.03 -0.78
C SER A 94 -4.44 7.66 0.55
N ARG A 95 -3.69 8.63 1.07
CA ARG A 95 -3.99 9.23 2.37
C ARG A 95 -3.35 10.59 2.59
N ASP A 96 -3.98 11.39 3.43
CA ASP A 96 -3.36 12.57 4.04
C ASP A 96 -2.50 12.16 5.24
N ALA A 97 -1.44 12.92 5.53
CA ALA A 97 -0.59 12.65 6.67
C ALA A 97 -1.37 12.84 7.98
N GLY A 98 -1.35 11.84 8.86
CA GLY A 98 -2.08 11.87 10.14
C GLY A 98 -3.55 11.46 10.07
N ALA A 99 -4.09 11.09 8.89
CA ALA A 99 -5.51 10.70 8.75
C ALA A 99 -5.82 9.25 9.16
N GLY A 100 -4.84 8.48 9.64
CA GLY A 100 -5.02 7.07 10.01
C GLY A 100 -4.95 6.06 8.86
N GLY A 101 -4.62 6.49 7.63
CA GLY A 101 -4.60 5.61 6.46
C GLY A 101 -3.64 4.42 6.55
N SER A 102 -2.48 4.57 7.20
CA SER A 102 -1.54 3.44 7.41
C SER A 102 -2.10 2.39 8.38
N GLU A 103 -2.83 2.82 9.42
CA GLU A 103 -3.46 1.90 10.37
C GLU A 103 -4.63 1.16 9.72
N ILE A 104 -5.45 1.85 8.93
CA ILE A 104 -6.50 1.22 8.12
C ILE A 104 -5.87 0.18 7.17
N ALA A 105 -4.80 0.51 6.46
CA ALA A 105 -4.11 -0.42 5.57
C ALA A 105 -3.65 -1.70 6.30
N ARG A 106 -3.11 -1.57 7.52
CA ARG A 106 -2.73 -2.72 8.36
C ARG A 106 -3.93 -3.57 8.76
N ARG A 107 -5.02 -2.93 9.19
CA ARG A 107 -6.25 -3.63 9.58
C ARG A 107 -6.86 -4.38 8.39
N LEU A 108 -6.85 -3.78 7.20
CA LEU A 108 -7.28 -4.43 5.97
C LEU A 108 -6.41 -5.65 5.65
N ALA A 109 -5.09 -5.49 5.67
CA ALA A 109 -4.15 -6.58 5.40
C ALA A 109 -4.37 -7.77 6.34
N LYS A 110 -4.52 -7.49 7.65
CA LYS A 110 -4.80 -8.51 8.67
C LYS A 110 -6.17 -9.16 8.47
N ALA A 111 -7.22 -8.37 8.31
CA ALA A 111 -8.59 -8.88 8.22
C ALA A 111 -8.85 -9.71 6.94
N LEU A 112 -8.19 -9.35 5.84
CA LEU A 112 -8.32 -10.04 4.56
C LEU A 112 -7.24 -11.10 4.33
N ASN A 113 -6.29 -11.24 5.26
CA ASN A 113 -5.12 -12.12 5.14
C ASN A 113 -4.33 -11.89 3.83
N ILE A 114 -4.05 -10.62 3.53
CA ILE A 114 -3.31 -10.17 2.34
C ILE A 114 -2.06 -9.40 2.76
N ASP A 115 -1.07 -9.32 1.88
CA ASP A 115 0.18 -8.62 2.17
C ASP A 115 -0.03 -7.10 2.25
N ILE A 116 0.90 -6.39 2.86
CA ILE A 116 0.96 -4.91 2.84
C ILE A 116 2.32 -4.45 2.35
N ILE A 117 2.32 -3.54 1.37
CA ILE A 117 3.53 -2.93 0.84
C ILE A 117 3.43 -1.41 0.97
N GLY A 118 4.35 -0.85 1.75
CA GLY A 118 4.49 0.59 1.94
C GLY A 118 5.23 1.26 0.79
N GLY A 119 4.90 2.52 0.54
CA GLY A 119 5.54 3.30 -0.51
C GLY A 119 7.05 3.48 -0.39
N GLN A 120 7.64 3.34 0.81
CA GLN A 120 9.10 3.41 0.97
C GLN A 120 9.81 2.20 0.35
N ILE A 121 9.24 1.00 0.50
CA ILE A 121 9.79 -0.22 -0.10
C ILE A 121 9.72 -0.12 -1.64
N ILE A 122 8.58 0.34 -2.17
CA ILE A 122 8.41 0.51 -3.62
C ILE A 122 9.42 1.54 -4.17
N GLN A 123 9.62 2.64 -3.45
CA GLN A 123 10.60 3.66 -3.81
C GLN A 123 12.02 3.08 -3.83
N HIS A 124 12.41 2.40 -2.74
CA HIS A 124 13.72 1.77 -2.61
C HIS A 124 14.01 0.77 -3.74
N VAL A 125 13.02 -0.03 -4.11
CA VAL A 125 13.14 -0.95 -5.24
C VAL A 125 13.27 -0.19 -6.56
N ALA A 126 12.49 0.87 -6.77
CA ALA A 126 12.52 1.66 -8.00
C ALA A 126 13.82 2.46 -8.16
N ASP A 127 14.44 2.90 -7.05
CA ASP A 127 15.71 3.63 -7.05
C ASP A 127 16.93 2.71 -7.23
N SER A 128 16.78 1.41 -7.00
CA SER A 128 17.84 0.42 -7.17
C SER A 128 17.61 -0.46 -8.40
N ALA A 129 18.38 -0.23 -9.47
CA ALA A 129 18.32 -1.04 -10.69
C ALA A 129 18.44 -2.55 -10.40
N LYS A 130 19.30 -2.94 -9.45
CA LYS A 130 19.46 -4.34 -9.02
C LYS A 130 18.18 -4.90 -8.37
N MET A 131 17.54 -4.14 -7.47
CA MET A 131 16.33 -4.58 -6.79
C MET A 131 15.11 -4.56 -7.70
N SER A 132 14.97 -3.51 -8.52
CA SER A 132 14.00 -3.42 -9.60
C SER A 132 14.08 -4.64 -10.49
N ARG A 133 15.30 -4.98 -10.96
CA ARG A 133 15.56 -6.18 -11.76
C ARG A 133 15.14 -7.46 -11.04
N LYS A 134 15.50 -7.66 -9.77
CA LYS A 134 15.07 -8.85 -9.00
C LYS A 134 13.55 -9.00 -8.90
N VAL A 135 12.83 -7.90 -8.68
CA VAL A 135 11.36 -7.92 -8.65
C VAL A 135 10.82 -8.23 -10.03
N ILE A 136 11.40 -7.63 -11.07
CA ILE A 136 11.02 -7.84 -12.46
C ILE A 136 11.30 -9.29 -12.92
N GLU A 137 12.42 -9.89 -12.53
CA GLU A 137 12.83 -11.29 -12.80
C GLU A 137 12.20 -12.29 -11.83
N SER A 138 11.22 -11.87 -11.02
CA SER A 138 10.36 -12.84 -10.31
C SER A 138 9.41 -13.57 -11.27
N LEU A 139 9.31 -13.08 -12.51
CA LEU A 139 8.65 -13.69 -13.65
C LEU A 139 9.74 -14.23 -14.59
N ASP A 140 9.59 -15.47 -15.08
CA ASP A 140 10.54 -16.16 -15.98
C ASP A 140 10.67 -15.44 -17.35
N GLU A 141 11.68 -15.74 -18.16
CA GLU A 141 11.96 -15.03 -19.43
C GLU A 141 10.78 -15.08 -20.42
N ARG A 142 10.08 -16.23 -20.52
CA ARG A 142 8.85 -16.35 -21.33
C ARG A 142 7.69 -15.52 -20.75
N GLU A 143 7.73 -15.27 -19.45
CA GLU A 143 6.72 -14.56 -18.67
C GLU A 143 7.02 -13.05 -18.59
N VAL A 144 8.26 -12.64 -18.85
CA VAL A 144 8.64 -11.24 -19.08
C VAL A 144 7.94 -10.72 -20.33
N THR A 145 7.90 -11.50 -21.41
CA THR A 145 7.15 -11.16 -22.63
C THR A 145 5.65 -11.07 -22.32
N PHE A 146 5.09 -12.02 -21.56
CA PHE A 146 3.69 -11.93 -21.10
C PHE A 146 3.44 -10.71 -20.22
N ARG A 147 4.35 -10.38 -19.31
CA ARG A 147 4.26 -9.16 -18.51
C ARG A 147 4.29 -7.97 -19.44
N GLU A 148 5.17 -7.91 -20.44
CA GLU A 148 5.21 -6.77 -21.36
C GLU A 148 3.91 -6.66 -22.15
N THR A 149 3.33 -7.76 -22.62
CA THR A 149 1.97 -7.79 -23.20
C THR A 149 0.91 -7.33 -22.21
N LEU A 150 0.97 -7.79 -20.96
CA LEU A 150 0.03 -7.44 -19.92
C LEU A 150 0.17 -5.98 -19.53
N LEU A 151 1.38 -5.48 -19.29
CA LEU A 151 1.66 -4.06 -19.07
C LEU A 151 1.11 -3.26 -20.27
N SER A 152 1.43 -3.59 -21.51
CA SER A 152 0.87 -2.90 -22.68
C SER A 152 -0.66 -2.89 -22.68
N SER A 153 -1.31 -4.00 -22.31
CA SER A 153 -2.78 -4.07 -22.17
C SER A 153 -3.36 -3.31 -20.96
N LEU A 154 -2.60 -3.19 -19.87
CA LEU A 154 -3.00 -2.51 -18.63
C LEU A 154 -2.77 -1.00 -18.70
N PHE A 155 -1.80 -0.55 -19.50
CA PHE A 155 -1.32 0.83 -19.55
C PHE A 155 -1.61 1.55 -20.88
N GLY A 156 -1.96 0.82 -21.95
CA GLY A 156 -2.08 1.32 -23.32
C GLY A 156 -0.72 1.60 -23.96
N GLU A 157 -0.62 1.52 -25.29
CA GLU A 157 0.65 1.63 -26.02
C GLU A 157 1.33 3.02 -25.98
N ASN A 158 0.65 4.06 -25.48
CA ASN A 158 1.09 5.46 -25.66
C ASN A 158 1.15 6.31 -24.38
N ARG A 159 1.86 5.85 -23.34
CA ARG A 159 2.35 6.77 -22.30
C ARG A 159 3.87 6.88 -22.37
N PRO A 160 4.44 7.97 -22.91
CA PRO A 160 5.85 8.26 -22.71
C PRO A 160 6.07 8.46 -21.22
N TRP A 161 6.73 7.51 -20.55
CA TRP A 161 7.00 7.57 -19.12
C TRP A 161 8.11 8.61 -18.87
N PRO A 162 7.83 9.73 -18.19
CA PRO A 162 8.89 10.71 -17.89
C PRO A 162 9.94 10.13 -16.93
N GLY A 163 11.11 9.77 -17.48
CA GLY A 163 12.32 9.42 -16.74
C GLY A 163 12.43 7.96 -16.29
N GLU A 164 13.69 7.51 -16.12
CA GLU A 164 14.07 6.15 -15.73
C GLU A 164 13.41 5.70 -14.42
N PHE A 165 13.29 6.59 -13.44
CA PHE A 165 12.63 6.31 -12.17
C PHE A 165 11.15 5.92 -12.34
N LEU A 166 10.38 6.66 -13.14
CA LEU A 166 8.96 6.37 -13.32
C LEU A 166 8.78 5.03 -14.06
N HIS A 167 9.67 4.74 -15.01
CA HIS A 167 9.70 3.45 -15.70
C HIS A 167 9.92 2.27 -14.72
N HIS A 168 10.89 2.38 -13.82
CA HIS A 168 11.10 1.34 -12.81
C HIS A 168 9.94 1.25 -11.82
N LEU A 169 9.43 2.40 -11.36
CA LEU A 169 8.30 2.46 -10.44
C LEU A 169 7.06 1.74 -11.00
N THR A 170 6.71 2.00 -12.26
CA THR A 170 5.53 1.42 -12.89
C THR A 170 5.69 -0.07 -13.13
N ARG A 171 6.89 -0.54 -13.50
CA ARG A 171 7.19 -1.97 -13.62
C ARG A 171 7.12 -2.70 -12.28
N VAL A 172 7.65 -2.11 -11.22
CA VAL A 172 7.59 -2.68 -9.87
C VAL A 172 6.14 -2.77 -9.39
N ILE A 173 5.39 -1.67 -9.46
CA ILE A 173 3.97 -1.65 -9.07
C ILE A 173 3.14 -2.59 -9.95
N GLY A 174 3.38 -2.61 -11.26
CA GLY A 174 2.71 -3.51 -12.21
C GLY A 174 2.97 -4.97 -11.86
N THR A 175 4.22 -5.34 -11.57
CA THR A 175 4.59 -6.71 -11.16
C THR A 175 3.91 -7.10 -9.84
N ILE A 176 3.89 -6.20 -8.84
CA ILE A 176 3.14 -6.40 -7.59
C ILE A 176 1.65 -6.62 -7.89
N GLY A 177 1.08 -5.85 -8.81
CA GLY A 177 -0.33 -5.95 -9.21
C GLY A 177 -0.67 -7.26 -9.93
N ILE A 178 0.29 -7.87 -10.64
CA ILE A 178 0.11 -9.17 -11.32
C ILE A 178 -0.03 -10.30 -10.30
N PHE A 179 0.84 -10.34 -9.29
CA PHE A 179 0.72 -11.33 -8.20
C PHE A 179 -0.52 -11.07 -7.34
N GLY A 180 -0.79 -9.80 -7.07
CA GLY A 180 -1.94 -9.37 -6.30
C GLY A 180 -1.87 -9.83 -4.84
N ASN A 181 -3.03 -10.01 -4.23
CA ASN A 181 -3.19 -10.39 -2.82
C ASN A 181 -2.46 -9.40 -1.87
N VAL A 182 -2.64 -8.10 -2.11
CA VAL A 182 -1.82 -7.06 -1.48
C VAL A 182 -2.56 -5.72 -1.30
N VAL A 183 -2.27 -5.05 -0.18
CA VAL A 183 -2.56 -3.64 0.08
C VAL A 183 -1.33 -2.80 -0.25
N ILE A 184 -1.43 -1.88 -1.20
CA ILE A 184 -0.35 -0.97 -1.59
C ILE A 184 -0.63 0.43 -1.04
N VAL A 185 0.29 0.96 -0.22
CA VAL A 185 0.11 2.28 0.41
C VAL A 185 0.96 3.35 -0.30
N GLY A 186 0.29 4.24 -1.05
CA GLY A 186 0.90 5.40 -1.70
C GLY A 186 1.61 5.11 -3.02
N ARG A 187 2.64 5.93 -3.33
CA ARG A 187 3.45 5.93 -4.56
C ARG A 187 2.66 5.94 -5.88
N GLY A 188 1.45 6.46 -5.83
CA GLY A 188 0.59 6.56 -7.01
C GLY A 188 0.15 5.22 -7.59
N ALA A 189 0.14 4.15 -6.79
CA ALA A 189 -0.26 2.83 -7.26
C ALA A 189 -1.68 2.81 -7.88
N ASN A 190 -2.57 3.68 -7.41
CA ASN A 190 -3.93 3.86 -7.95
C ASN A 190 -3.97 4.55 -9.34
N TYR A 191 -2.90 5.24 -9.74
CA TYR A 191 -2.76 5.85 -11.07
C TYR A 191 -2.00 4.95 -12.05
N VAL A 192 -1.18 4.06 -11.51
CA VAL A 192 -0.44 3.06 -12.28
C VAL A 192 -1.39 1.92 -12.63
N LEU A 193 -1.92 1.21 -11.62
CA LEU A 193 -2.68 -0.01 -11.88
C LEU A 193 -4.05 0.28 -12.52
N PRO A 194 -4.52 -0.59 -13.44
CA PRO A 194 -5.77 -0.37 -14.15
C PRO A 194 -6.97 -0.47 -13.22
N LYS A 195 -7.90 0.47 -13.40
CA LYS A 195 -9.03 0.73 -12.52
C LYS A 195 -9.96 -0.47 -12.37
N GLU A 196 -10.02 -1.39 -13.33
CA GLU A 196 -10.87 -2.58 -13.32
C GLU A 196 -10.35 -3.64 -12.33
N LYS A 197 -9.03 -3.72 -12.14
CA LYS A 197 -8.36 -4.79 -11.37
C LYS A 197 -8.07 -4.43 -9.92
N ILE A 198 -8.26 -3.18 -9.52
CA ILE A 198 -7.90 -2.69 -8.18
C ILE A 198 -9.09 -2.06 -7.46
N PHE A 199 -9.03 -2.06 -6.12
CA PHE A 199 -9.94 -1.28 -5.27
C PHE A 199 -9.21 -0.09 -4.66
N ARG A 200 -9.70 1.13 -4.94
CA ARG A 200 -8.97 2.38 -4.68
C ARG A 200 -9.58 3.13 -3.50
N ILE A 201 -8.79 3.34 -2.45
CA ILE A 201 -9.21 4.00 -1.22
C ILE A 201 -8.44 5.30 -1.04
N ARG A 202 -9.13 6.36 -0.60
CA ARG A 202 -8.49 7.56 -0.06
C ARG A 202 -8.94 7.82 1.37
N VAL A 203 -7.99 8.05 2.27
CA VAL A 203 -8.25 8.37 3.68
C VAL A 203 -7.86 9.83 3.97
N ILE A 204 -8.83 10.62 4.43
CA ILE A 204 -8.66 12.05 4.72
C ILE A 204 -9.10 12.36 6.16
N ALA A 205 -8.68 13.51 6.69
CA ALA A 205 -9.14 14.04 7.97
C ALA A 205 -8.93 15.56 8.03
N PRO A 206 -9.71 16.29 8.86
CA PRO A 206 -9.47 17.70 9.14
C PRO A 206 -8.06 17.96 9.67
N MET A 207 -7.52 19.16 9.42
CA MET A 207 -6.15 19.51 9.80
C MET A 207 -5.94 19.39 11.31
N GLU A 208 -6.90 19.85 12.10
CA GLU A 208 -6.87 19.90 13.56
C GLU A 208 -6.72 18.49 14.17
N LEU A 209 -7.46 17.52 13.62
CA LEU A 209 -7.37 16.13 14.06
C LEU A 209 -5.99 15.53 13.72
N ARG A 210 -5.46 15.84 12.54
CA ARG A 210 -4.15 15.33 12.09
C ARG A 210 -3.01 15.94 12.91
N ILE A 211 -3.11 17.23 13.26
CA ILE A 211 -2.19 17.91 14.16
C ILE A 211 -2.20 17.22 15.53
N LYS A 212 -3.40 17.08 16.13
CA LYS A 212 -3.55 16.43 17.44
C LYS A 212 -2.93 15.03 17.44
N TYR A 213 -3.15 14.26 16.37
CA TYR A 213 -2.52 12.95 16.22
C TYR A 213 -1.00 13.01 16.34
N PHE A 214 -0.31 13.92 15.64
CA PHE A 214 1.15 14.01 15.73
C PHE A 214 1.66 14.60 17.05
N MET A 215 0.88 15.47 17.69
CA MET A 215 1.17 15.94 19.04
C MET A 215 1.14 14.77 20.03
N ASP A 216 0.07 13.96 20.01
CA ASP A 216 -0.11 12.82 20.91
C ASP A 216 0.87 11.66 20.59
N ASP A 217 1.11 11.39 19.30
CA ASP A 217 1.92 10.25 18.82
C ASP A 217 3.42 10.47 18.96
N ARG A 218 3.89 11.73 18.81
CA ARG A 218 5.30 12.10 18.69
C ARG A 218 5.77 13.22 19.61
N GLY A 219 4.88 13.81 20.41
CA GLY A 219 5.23 14.93 21.29
C GLY A 219 5.57 16.22 20.53
N TYR A 220 5.12 16.36 19.28
CA TYR A 220 5.34 17.59 18.52
C TYR A 220 4.54 18.74 19.13
N THR A 221 5.06 19.95 19.02
CA THR A 221 4.25 21.16 19.19
C THR A 221 3.23 21.27 18.06
N LYS A 222 2.17 22.08 18.27
CA LYS A 222 1.16 22.35 17.23
C LYS A 222 1.80 22.82 15.91
N ALA A 223 2.75 23.76 16.00
CA ALA A 223 3.43 24.32 14.84
C ALA A 223 4.30 23.29 14.11
N GLU A 224 5.06 22.46 14.84
CA GLU A 224 5.85 21.39 14.23
C GLU A 224 4.99 20.33 13.54
N ALA A 225 3.88 19.93 14.17
CA ALA A 225 2.92 19.00 13.60
C ALA A 225 2.30 19.54 12.31
N GLU A 226 1.85 20.79 12.32
CA GLU A 226 1.27 21.45 11.16
C GLU A 226 2.28 21.54 10.00
N GLN A 227 3.50 22.02 10.26
CA GLN A 227 4.55 22.09 9.25
C GLN A 227 4.91 20.71 8.69
N TYR A 228 4.98 19.70 9.56
CA TYR A 228 5.24 18.32 9.14
C TYR A 228 4.15 17.79 8.20
N ILE A 229 2.88 18.01 8.55
CA ILE A 229 1.72 17.59 7.76
C ILE A 229 1.73 18.30 6.40
N LEU A 230 1.84 19.64 6.38
CA LEU A 230 1.84 20.43 5.17
C LEU A 230 2.95 20.01 4.21
N LYS A 231 4.17 19.83 4.73
CA LYS A 231 5.30 19.35 3.94
C LYS A 231 5.01 17.98 3.30
N ARG A 232 4.46 17.03 4.07
CA ARG A 232 4.14 15.68 3.59
C ARG A 232 3.04 15.69 2.54
N ASP A 233 1.97 16.43 2.77
CA ASP A 233 0.84 16.49 1.84
C ASP A 233 1.24 17.21 0.55
N ASN A 234 2.01 18.31 0.65
CA ASN A 234 2.53 19.02 -0.52
C ASN A 234 3.48 18.13 -1.33
N ASN A 235 4.36 17.36 -0.68
CA ASN A 235 5.21 16.40 -1.38
C ASN A 235 4.39 15.32 -2.11
N ARG A 236 3.29 14.84 -1.51
CA ARG A 236 2.39 13.86 -2.15
C ARG A 236 1.65 14.48 -3.35
N LYS A 237 1.13 15.71 -3.19
CA LYS A 237 0.50 16.48 -4.28
C LYS A 237 1.46 16.71 -5.44
N ALA A 238 2.66 17.22 -5.15
CA ALA A 238 3.70 17.47 -6.13
C ALA A 238 4.12 16.19 -6.86
N PHE A 239 4.29 15.07 -6.14
CA PHE A 239 4.57 13.77 -6.73
C PHE A 239 3.46 13.35 -7.70
N VAL A 240 2.20 13.42 -7.29
CA VAL A 240 1.06 13.02 -8.14
C VAL A 240 0.96 13.90 -9.38
N ARG A 241 1.10 15.23 -9.21
CA ARG A 241 1.06 16.18 -10.31
C ARG A 241 2.22 15.96 -11.29
N LYS A 242 3.45 15.79 -10.78
CA LYS A 242 4.65 15.61 -11.60
C LYS A 242 4.61 14.33 -12.44
N TYR A 243 4.22 13.21 -11.85
CA TYR A 243 4.36 11.91 -12.51
C TYR A 243 3.07 11.39 -13.18
N PHE A 244 1.90 11.86 -12.77
CA PHE A 244 0.61 11.39 -13.31
C PHE A 244 -0.27 12.50 -13.89
N ASN A 245 0.18 13.76 -13.83
CA ASN A 245 -0.59 14.94 -14.25
C ASN A 245 -2.02 14.98 -13.66
N ALA A 246 -2.20 14.41 -12.47
CA ALA A 246 -3.48 14.26 -11.80
C ALA A 246 -3.57 15.19 -10.58
N ASP A 247 -4.80 15.45 -10.13
CA ASP A 247 -5.05 16.00 -8.80
C ASP A 247 -5.29 14.85 -7.82
N ILE A 248 -4.53 14.84 -6.72
CA ILE A 248 -4.69 13.83 -5.66
C ILE A 248 -6.06 13.94 -4.96
N ALA A 249 -6.69 15.11 -4.99
CA ALA A 249 -7.98 15.37 -4.38
C ALA A 249 -9.17 14.99 -5.26
N ASP A 250 -8.96 14.73 -6.55
CA ASP A 250 -10.05 14.37 -7.47
C ASP A 250 -10.67 13.01 -7.07
N PRO A 251 -11.97 12.98 -6.74
CA PRO A 251 -12.64 11.77 -6.27
C PRO A 251 -12.73 10.67 -7.33
N GLN A 252 -12.62 10.99 -8.63
CA GLN A 252 -12.75 10.01 -9.72
C GLN A 252 -11.61 8.96 -9.71
N TYR A 253 -10.50 9.25 -9.04
CA TYR A 253 -9.38 8.32 -8.88
C TYR A 253 -9.58 7.30 -7.75
N TYR A 254 -10.72 7.33 -7.05
CA TYR A 254 -10.98 6.48 -5.89
C TYR A 254 -12.36 5.82 -6.01
N ASP A 255 -12.47 4.62 -5.47
CA ASP A 255 -13.75 3.92 -5.34
C ASP A 255 -14.43 4.27 -4.01
N ILE A 256 -13.64 4.60 -2.98
CA ILE A 256 -14.13 5.05 -1.68
C ILE A 256 -13.19 6.11 -1.08
N ILE A 257 -13.78 7.18 -0.53
CA ILE A 257 -13.09 8.20 0.25
C ILE A 257 -13.67 8.19 1.65
N ILE A 258 -12.82 8.05 2.66
CA ILE A 258 -13.24 8.04 4.07
C ILE A 258 -12.59 9.20 4.80
N ASN A 259 -13.44 10.04 5.39
CA ASN A 259 -13.04 11.03 6.36
C ASN A 259 -13.08 10.41 7.77
N THR A 260 -11.95 10.42 8.47
CA THR A 260 -11.82 9.81 9.82
C THR A 260 -12.15 10.76 10.97
N GLU A 261 -12.72 11.95 10.69
CA GLU A 261 -13.12 12.91 11.72
C GLU A 261 -14.07 12.31 12.77
N LYS A 262 -15.13 11.65 12.30
CA LYS A 262 -16.21 11.10 13.14
C LYS A 262 -16.33 9.58 13.03
N ILE A 263 -15.48 8.96 12.23
CA ILE A 263 -15.51 7.52 11.96
C ILE A 263 -14.25 6.91 12.55
N SER A 264 -14.41 5.95 13.48
CA SER A 264 -13.29 5.23 14.06
C SER A 264 -12.52 4.44 12.99
N LEU A 265 -11.23 4.23 13.21
CA LEU A 265 -10.40 3.47 12.25
C LEU A 265 -10.90 2.03 12.06
N ALA A 266 -11.54 1.45 13.08
CA ALA A 266 -12.19 0.15 12.99
C ALA A 266 -13.42 0.20 12.06
N ALA A 267 -14.36 1.10 12.31
CA ALA A 267 -15.56 1.25 11.49
C ALA A 267 -15.23 1.64 10.02
N ALA A 268 -14.22 2.48 9.83
CA ALA A 268 -13.68 2.81 8.51
C ALA A 268 -13.17 1.55 7.80
N THR A 269 -12.41 0.70 8.50
CA THR A 269 -11.89 -0.56 7.94
C THR A 269 -13.03 -1.50 7.56
N GLU A 270 -14.01 -1.69 8.43
CA GLU A 270 -15.17 -2.55 8.16
C GLU A 270 -15.97 -2.06 6.94
N SER A 271 -16.21 -0.75 6.85
CA SER A 271 -16.88 -0.12 5.72
C SER A 271 -16.16 -0.37 4.40
N ILE A 272 -14.82 -0.27 4.41
CA ILE A 272 -13.97 -0.60 3.25
C ILE A 272 -14.11 -2.07 2.87
N ILE A 273 -14.06 -2.99 3.84
CA ILE A 273 -14.16 -4.43 3.60
C ILE A 273 -15.50 -4.78 2.95
N VAL A 274 -16.59 -4.20 3.44
CA VAL A 274 -17.93 -4.39 2.85
C VAL A 274 -17.96 -3.91 1.40
N ALA A 275 -17.50 -2.68 1.13
CA ALA A 275 -17.47 -2.12 -0.23
C ALA A 275 -16.57 -2.94 -1.17
N PHE A 276 -15.41 -3.37 -0.69
CA PHE A 276 -14.48 -4.22 -1.42
C PHE A 276 -15.09 -5.59 -1.77
N ASN A 277 -15.75 -6.25 -0.83
CA ASN A 277 -16.41 -7.53 -1.05
C ASN A 277 -17.58 -7.41 -2.04
N GLN A 278 -18.34 -6.30 -2.00
CA GLN A 278 -19.41 -6.05 -2.96
C GLN A 278 -18.87 -5.88 -4.38
N ARG A 279 -17.76 -5.15 -4.54
CA ARG A 279 -17.08 -5.02 -5.83
C ARG A 279 -16.61 -6.37 -6.38
N ARG A 280 -16.03 -7.23 -5.52
CA ARG A 280 -15.57 -8.57 -5.93
C ARG A 280 -16.71 -9.46 -6.43
N LYS A 281 -17.92 -9.29 -5.90
CA LYS A 281 -19.10 -10.10 -6.25
C LYS A 281 -19.87 -9.57 -7.48
N ARG A 282 -19.52 -8.39 -8.02
CA ARG A 282 -20.26 -7.80 -9.15
C ARG A 282 -20.00 -8.56 -10.46
N GLN A 283 -21.06 -9.16 -11.01
CA GLN A 283 -21.17 -9.62 -12.40
C GLN A 283 -22.10 -8.74 -13.27
N ASP A 284 -22.79 -7.73 -12.70
CA ASP A 284 -23.84 -6.95 -13.40
C ASP A 284 -23.63 -5.42 -13.36
N PRO A 285 -24.15 -4.63 -14.33
CA PRO A 285 -24.00 -3.17 -14.40
C PRO A 285 -24.71 -2.42 -13.26
N LEU A 286 -24.16 -1.25 -12.90
CA LEU A 286 -24.62 -0.36 -11.81
C LEU A 286 -26.04 0.20 -11.98
N PHE A 287 -26.53 0.25 -13.22
CA PHE A 287 -27.86 0.75 -13.54
C PHE A 287 -28.47 -0.20 -14.57
N PRO A 288 -29.39 -1.10 -14.18
CA PRO A 288 -30.26 -1.72 -15.17
C PRO A 288 -31.07 -0.58 -15.81
N HIS A 289 -30.77 -0.23 -17.06
CA HIS A 289 -31.72 0.58 -17.82
C HIS A 289 -33.05 -0.20 -17.79
N PRO A 290 -34.17 0.42 -17.41
CA PRO A 290 -35.45 -0.23 -17.57
C PRO A 290 -35.54 -0.61 -19.05
N LYS A 291 -35.65 -1.91 -19.34
CA LYS A 291 -35.92 -2.39 -20.70
C LYS A 291 -37.10 -1.56 -21.19
N LYS A 292 -36.92 -0.79 -22.27
CA LYS A 292 -38.06 -0.17 -22.96
C LYS A 292 -39.08 -1.29 -23.12
N LYS A 293 -40.25 -1.16 -22.50
CA LYS A 293 -41.39 -2.03 -22.81
C LYS A 293 -41.68 -1.80 -24.28
N GLU A 294 -41.19 -2.70 -25.12
CA GLU A 294 -41.83 -2.99 -26.39
C GLU A 294 -43.28 -3.40 -26.07
N GLU A 295 -44.19 -2.87 -26.89
CA GLU A 295 -45.61 -3.20 -26.97
C GLU A 295 -46.53 -2.61 -25.87
N LEU A 296 -47.06 -1.42 -26.17
CA LEU A 296 -48.51 -1.28 -26.20
C LEU A 296 -48.92 -1.23 -27.67
N ARG A 297 -49.25 -2.41 -28.21
CA ARG A 297 -50.14 -2.53 -29.35
C ARG A 297 -51.49 -1.96 -28.92
N VAL A 298 -51.94 -0.90 -29.59
CA VAL A 298 -53.36 -0.62 -29.84
C VAL A 298 -53.47 -0.27 -31.31
#